data_AF-A0A7V9ZJM0-F1
#
_entry.id   AF-A0A7V9ZJM0-F1
#
_cell.length_a   1.000
_cell.length_b   1.000
_cell.length_c   1.000
_cell.angle_alpha   90.00
_cell.angle_beta   90.00
_cell.angle_gamma   90.00
#
_symmetry.space_group_name_H-M   'P 1'
#
loop_
_entity.id
_entity.type
_entity.pdbx_description
1 polymer ?
#
loop_
_entity_poly.entity_id
_entity_poly.type
_entity_poly.pdbx_seq_one_letter_code
_entity_poly.pdbx_strand_id
1 'polypeptide(L)'
;SYALDREAMVAAILSGNGAATYGPFPTTDRNYDPAVEELNTYDPARAAQLLDEAGWVVGADGIRERDGNRFSFELMVEAESTQEAVASAVSAAFNEVGVDAQVNVVDRAVAFERQSAPGRDSVPMSLFFWLWPIPIDVLTLFAGSAFIPVPNFSHAVEPRIDTAIQNWQNSATPEEAQAAASEFQLAWAEELPYLSLMNQNATFVKNNRVHGWAPYVWNLYPLYNDVWIEA
;
A
#
# COMPACT_ATOMS: atom_id res chain seq x y z
N SER A 1 8.97 6.63 2.57
CA SER A 1 8.45 6.82 1.21
C SER A 1 9.55 7.17 0.22
N TYR A 2 10.29 8.29 0.40
CA TYR A 2 11.34 8.76 -0.52
C TYR A 2 12.46 7.76 -0.87
N ALA A 3 12.71 6.75 -0.04
CA ALA A 3 13.70 5.70 -0.33
C ALA A 3 13.22 4.66 -1.37
N LEU A 4 11.94 4.67 -1.78
CA LEU A 4 11.34 3.61 -2.58
C LEU A 4 11.23 4.03 -4.05
N ASP A 5 12.06 3.42 -4.91
CA ASP A 5 11.94 3.55 -6.37
C ASP A 5 10.83 2.63 -6.90
N ARG A 6 9.61 3.16 -6.90
CA ARG A 6 8.41 2.41 -7.29
C ARG A 6 8.41 2.02 -8.76
N GLU A 7 8.97 2.85 -9.63
CA GLU A 7 9.08 2.55 -11.06
C GLU A 7 10.05 1.37 -11.27
N ALA A 8 11.20 1.38 -10.60
CA ALA A 8 12.13 0.25 -10.62
C ALA A 8 11.51 -1.03 -10.04
N MET A 9 10.73 -0.91 -8.96
CA MET A 9 10.00 -2.04 -8.38
C MET A 9 8.99 -2.64 -9.37
N VAL A 10 8.20 -1.82 -10.05
CA VAL A 10 7.25 -2.29 -11.09
C VAL A 10 7.99 -2.97 -12.24
N ALA A 11 9.10 -2.40 -12.71
CA ALA A 11 9.90 -2.99 -13.77
C ALA A 11 10.49 -4.36 -13.36
N ALA A 12 11.06 -4.44 -12.16
CA ALA A 12 11.77 -5.64 -11.70
C ALA A 12 10.83 -6.76 -11.23
N ILE A 13 9.76 -6.42 -10.50
CA ILE A 13 8.89 -7.39 -9.84
C ILE A 13 7.71 -7.76 -10.75
N LEU A 14 7.06 -6.77 -11.36
CA LEU A 14 5.88 -6.98 -12.19
C LEU A 14 6.21 -7.11 -13.68
N SER A 15 7.50 -7.07 -14.06
CA SER A 15 7.93 -7.06 -15.47
C SER A 15 7.25 -5.95 -16.29
N GLY A 16 6.98 -4.80 -15.65
CA GLY A 16 6.25 -3.68 -16.27
C GLY A 16 4.73 -3.86 -16.34
N ASN A 17 4.17 -4.95 -15.81
CA ASN A 17 2.72 -5.22 -15.84
C ASN A 17 1.98 -4.57 -14.65
N GLY A 18 2.10 -3.26 -14.55
CA GLY A 18 1.54 -2.47 -13.47
C GLY A 18 1.91 -1.00 -13.58
N ALA A 19 1.67 -0.25 -12.50
CA ALA A 19 2.04 1.16 -12.40
C ALA A 19 2.51 1.49 -10.99
N ALA A 20 3.46 2.41 -10.85
CA ALA A 20 3.84 2.98 -9.57
C ALA A 20 2.66 3.75 -8.96
N THR A 21 2.56 3.79 -7.62
CA THR A 21 1.53 4.57 -6.92
C THR A 21 2.10 5.43 -5.81
N TYR A 22 1.71 6.70 -5.83
CA TYR A 22 2.19 7.72 -4.88
C TYR A 22 1.12 8.15 -3.86
N GLY A 23 -0.13 7.72 -4.09
CA GLY A 23 -1.27 7.87 -3.19
C GLY A 23 -2.12 6.61 -3.15
N PRO A 24 -3.27 6.64 -2.48
CA PRO A 24 -4.07 5.44 -2.25
C PRO A 24 -4.83 4.95 -3.49
N PHE A 25 -5.04 5.79 -4.51
CA PHE A 25 -5.89 5.45 -5.66
C PHE A 25 -5.06 5.18 -6.93
N PRO A 26 -5.51 4.28 -7.82
CA PRO A 26 -4.95 4.14 -9.15
C PRO A 26 -5.27 5.37 -10.01
N THR A 27 -4.37 5.72 -10.93
CA THR A 27 -4.55 6.81 -11.90
C THR A 27 -5.76 6.61 -12.84
N THR A 28 -6.27 5.38 -12.93
CA THR A 28 -7.49 5.04 -13.68
C THR A 28 -8.77 5.34 -12.93
N ASP A 29 -8.72 5.63 -11.63
CA ASP A 29 -9.90 5.99 -10.85
C ASP A 29 -10.39 7.39 -11.24
N ARG A 30 -11.71 7.56 -11.39
CA ARG A 30 -12.30 8.85 -11.76
C ARG A 30 -12.07 9.95 -10.72
N ASN A 31 -11.85 9.56 -9.46
CA ASN A 31 -11.62 10.48 -8.35
C ASN A 31 -10.14 10.70 -8.06
N TYR A 32 -9.24 10.14 -8.88
CA TYR A 32 -7.80 10.27 -8.69
C TYR A 32 -7.36 11.74 -8.64
N ASP A 33 -6.56 12.07 -7.62
CA ASP A 33 -5.95 13.39 -7.51
C ASP A 33 -4.47 13.33 -7.88
N PRO A 34 -4.04 13.91 -9.02
CA PRO A 34 -2.65 13.84 -9.47
C PRO A 34 -1.67 14.61 -8.57
N ALA A 35 -2.14 15.47 -7.66
CA ALA A 35 -1.26 16.18 -6.75
C ALA A 35 -0.51 15.24 -5.78
N VAL A 36 -0.98 14.00 -5.58
CA VAL A 36 -0.26 13.00 -4.78
C VAL A 36 1.07 12.56 -5.40
N GLU A 37 1.24 12.69 -6.72
CA GLU A 37 2.45 12.26 -7.43
C GLU A 37 3.68 13.05 -6.97
N GLU A 38 3.49 14.30 -6.53
CA GLU A 38 4.57 15.19 -6.12
C GLU A 38 5.02 15.00 -4.66
N LEU A 39 4.20 14.33 -3.84
CA LEU A 39 4.45 14.24 -2.39
C LEU A 39 5.45 13.15 -2.02
N ASN A 40 5.54 12.08 -2.81
CA ASN A 40 6.20 10.83 -2.44
C ASN A 40 7.17 10.30 -3.49
N THR A 41 7.76 11.21 -4.26
CA THR A 41 8.73 10.90 -5.31
C THR A 41 9.96 10.19 -4.76
N TYR A 42 10.67 9.45 -5.60
CA TYR A 42 11.90 8.77 -5.20
C TYR A 42 13.04 9.79 -5.05
N ASP A 43 13.57 9.93 -3.83
CA ASP A 43 14.69 10.80 -3.49
C ASP A 43 15.41 10.23 -2.24
N PRO A 44 16.38 9.30 -2.42
CA PRO A 44 17.08 8.70 -1.30
C PRO A 44 17.92 9.71 -0.51
N ALA A 45 18.34 10.82 -1.12
CA ALA A 45 19.04 11.89 -0.42
C ALA A 45 18.10 12.65 0.52
N ARG A 46 16.87 12.94 0.08
CA ARG A 46 15.82 13.51 0.94
C ARG A 46 15.43 12.54 2.06
N ALA A 47 15.34 11.25 1.79
CA ALA A 47 15.10 10.23 2.82
C ALA A 47 16.20 10.26 3.90
N ALA A 48 17.48 10.28 3.48
CA ALA A 48 18.61 10.36 4.40
C ALA A 48 18.59 11.66 5.23
N GLN A 49 18.30 12.80 4.61
CA GLN A 49 18.19 14.09 5.29
C GLN A 49 17.07 14.08 6.36
N LEU A 50 15.89 13.55 6.04
CA LEU A 50 14.78 13.47 6.99
C LEU A 50 15.11 12.57 8.18
N LEU A 51 15.86 11.48 7.95
CA LEU A 51 16.34 10.61 9.02
C LEU A 51 17.36 11.35 9.92
N ASP A 52 18.28 12.13 9.34
CA ASP A 52 19.22 12.97 10.09
C ASP A 52 18.48 14.01 10.94
N GLU A 53 17.50 14.71 10.36
CA GLU A 53 16.65 15.70 11.03
C GLU A 53 15.85 15.08 12.19
N ALA A 54 15.45 13.81 12.07
CA ALA A 54 14.79 13.03 13.11
C ALA A 54 15.75 12.46 14.18
N GLY A 55 17.06 12.75 14.07
CA GLY A 55 18.09 12.34 15.02
C GLY A 55 18.63 10.93 14.82
N TRP A 56 18.34 10.29 13.69
CA TRP A 56 18.90 8.99 13.34
C TRP A 56 20.23 9.17 12.61
N VAL A 57 21.34 8.85 13.26
CA VAL A 57 22.69 9.02 12.70
C VAL A 57 23.25 7.70 12.19
N VAL A 58 24.04 7.70 11.11
CA VAL A 58 24.63 6.48 10.56
C VAL A 58 25.59 5.85 11.58
N GLY A 59 25.32 4.60 11.97
CA GLY A 59 26.14 3.81 12.87
C GLY A 59 27.36 3.20 12.18
N ALA A 60 28.22 2.53 12.97
CA ALA A 60 29.47 1.96 12.48
C ALA A 60 29.29 0.80 11.48
N ASP A 61 28.13 0.14 11.52
CA ASP A 61 27.74 -0.94 10.62
C ASP A 61 26.93 -0.46 9.40
N GLY A 62 26.75 0.87 9.25
CA GLY A 62 25.94 1.49 8.21
C GLY A 62 24.45 1.58 8.53
N ILE A 63 23.97 0.96 9.62
CA ILE A 63 22.59 1.09 10.08
C ILE A 63 22.49 2.29 11.02
N ARG A 64 21.42 3.07 10.90
CA ARG A 64 21.23 4.27 11.69
C ARG A 64 20.91 3.94 13.14
N GLU A 65 21.34 4.81 14.04
CA GLU A 65 21.13 4.71 15.48
C GLU A 65 20.57 6.01 16.05
N ARG A 66 19.70 5.88 17.07
CA ARG A 66 19.18 6.99 17.87
C ARG A 66 18.99 6.52 19.30
N ASP A 67 19.52 7.30 20.27
CA ASP A 67 19.44 6.99 21.70
C ASP A 67 19.93 5.56 22.05
N GLY A 68 20.96 5.08 21.35
CA GLY A 68 21.54 3.74 21.54
C GLY A 68 20.70 2.59 20.94
N ASN A 69 19.65 2.89 20.19
CA ASN A 69 18.84 1.91 19.49
C ASN A 69 19.15 1.96 17.99
N ARG A 70 19.36 0.80 17.36
CA ARG A 70 19.46 0.67 15.90
C ARG A 70 18.08 0.85 15.25
N PHE A 71 18.02 1.45 14.07
CA PHE A 71 16.79 1.52 13.27
C PHE A 71 16.56 0.18 12.59
N SER A 72 16.17 -0.82 13.38
CA SER A 72 15.89 -2.17 12.92
C SER A 72 14.50 -2.60 13.37
N PHE A 73 13.73 -3.19 12.46
CA PHE A 73 12.38 -3.67 12.75
C PHE A 73 11.98 -4.80 11.81
N GLU A 74 10.98 -5.57 12.21
CA GLU A 74 10.42 -6.66 11.41
C GLU A 74 9.50 -6.11 10.29
N LEU A 75 9.74 -6.57 9.07
CA LEU A 75 8.85 -6.46 7.92
C LEU A 75 8.23 -7.84 7.66
N MET A 76 7.02 -8.07 8.18
CA MET A 76 6.34 -9.34 7.99
C MET A 76 5.61 -9.39 6.66
N VAL A 77 5.65 -10.54 6.02
CA VAL A 77 5.03 -10.76 4.72
C VAL A 77 4.39 -12.15 4.65
N GLU A 78 3.27 -12.26 3.94
CA GLU A 78 2.67 -13.56 3.64
C GLU A 78 3.57 -14.35 2.69
N ALA A 79 3.62 -15.69 2.87
CA ALA A 79 4.34 -16.62 1.99
C ALA A 79 3.72 -16.72 0.57
N GLU A 80 3.88 -15.65 -0.20
CA GLU A 80 3.48 -15.52 -1.60
C GLU A 80 4.62 -14.84 -2.38
N SER A 81 4.96 -15.40 -3.54
CA SER A 81 6.15 -15.03 -4.33
C SER A 81 6.27 -13.55 -4.66
N THR A 82 5.17 -12.88 -5.02
CA THR A 82 5.15 -11.47 -5.37
C THR A 82 5.37 -10.62 -4.13
N GLN A 83 4.68 -10.92 -3.03
CA GLN A 83 4.87 -10.22 -1.77
C GLN A 83 6.30 -10.37 -1.23
N GLU A 84 6.89 -11.56 -1.29
CA GLU A 84 8.28 -11.80 -0.88
C GLU A 84 9.28 -10.94 -1.70
N ALA A 85 9.07 -10.84 -3.02
CA ALA A 85 9.86 -9.99 -3.89
C ALA A 85 9.71 -8.50 -3.55
N VAL A 86 8.50 -8.05 -3.25
CA VAL A 86 8.23 -6.66 -2.80
C VAL A 86 8.90 -6.38 -1.48
N ALA A 87 8.75 -7.26 -0.48
CA ALA A 87 9.34 -7.08 0.84
C ALA A 87 10.88 -7.03 0.75
N SER A 88 11.48 -7.87 -0.09
CA SER A 88 12.92 -7.87 -0.35
C SER A 88 13.39 -6.56 -0.99
N ALA A 89 12.65 -6.03 -1.97
CA ALA A 89 12.98 -4.75 -2.61
C ALA A 89 12.84 -3.57 -1.63
N VAL A 90 11.78 -3.54 -0.81
CA VAL A 90 11.59 -2.54 0.26
C VAL A 90 12.72 -2.61 1.28
N SER A 91 13.08 -3.81 1.73
CA SER A 91 14.18 -4.03 2.66
C SER A 91 15.52 -3.54 2.10
N ALA A 92 15.82 -3.85 0.84
CA ALA A 92 17.04 -3.37 0.17
C ALA A 92 17.06 -1.84 0.07
N ALA A 93 15.97 -1.22 -0.38
CA ALA A 93 15.84 0.22 -0.49
C ALA A 93 15.97 0.95 0.86
N PHE A 94 15.43 0.38 1.94
CA PHE A 94 15.61 0.91 3.28
C PHE A 94 17.06 0.76 3.78
N ASN A 95 17.72 -0.35 3.45
CA ASN A 95 19.14 -0.53 3.80
C ASN A 95 20.05 0.52 3.15
N GLU A 96 19.76 0.96 1.92
CA GLU A 96 20.52 2.03 1.25
C GLU A 96 20.52 3.35 2.01
N VAL A 97 19.47 3.61 2.80
CA VAL A 97 19.36 4.80 3.66
C VAL A 97 19.65 4.48 5.14
N GLY A 98 20.22 3.31 5.44
CA GLY A 98 20.63 2.90 6.77
C GLY A 98 19.48 2.46 7.68
N VAL A 99 18.39 1.94 7.12
CA VAL A 99 17.26 1.38 7.87
C VAL A 99 17.18 -0.12 7.64
N ASP A 100 17.18 -0.88 8.74
CA ASP A 100 17.24 -2.33 8.72
C ASP A 100 15.86 -2.98 8.85
N ALA A 101 15.15 -3.12 7.72
CA ALA A 101 13.86 -3.82 7.67
C ALA A 101 14.06 -5.32 7.46
N GLN A 102 13.86 -6.10 8.52
CA GLN A 102 14.09 -7.55 8.56
C GLN A 102 12.88 -8.31 8.01
N VAL A 103 13.01 -8.86 6.80
CA VAL A 103 11.93 -9.62 6.16
C VAL A 103 11.63 -10.90 6.94
N ASN A 104 10.39 -11.08 7.36
CA ASN A 104 9.89 -12.30 7.99
C ASN A 104 8.69 -12.87 7.21
N VAL A 105 8.90 -14.00 6.56
CA VAL A 105 7.87 -14.68 5.76
C VAL A 105 7.09 -15.64 6.64
N VAL A 106 5.76 -15.51 6.67
CA VAL A 106 4.88 -16.34 7.50
C VAL A 106 3.68 -16.87 6.70
N ASP A 107 3.07 -17.94 7.21
CA ASP A 107 1.78 -18.42 6.67
C ASP A 107 0.70 -17.33 6.79
N ARG A 108 -0.24 -17.32 5.83
CA ARG A 108 -1.33 -16.33 5.75
C ARG A 108 -2.13 -16.21 7.04
N ALA A 109 -2.45 -17.31 7.71
CA ALA A 109 -3.23 -17.27 8.95
C ALA A 109 -2.43 -16.58 10.08
N VAL A 110 -1.13 -16.86 10.15
CA VAL A 110 -0.20 -16.22 11.09
C VAL A 110 -0.04 -14.74 10.78
N ALA A 111 0.08 -14.37 9.49
CA ALA A 111 0.14 -12.97 9.07
C ALA A 111 -1.09 -12.21 9.54
N PHE A 112 -2.29 -12.75 9.26
CA PHE A 112 -3.54 -12.13 9.65
C PHE A 112 -3.70 -12.01 11.17
N GLU A 113 -3.38 -13.07 11.93
CA GLU A 113 -3.42 -13.05 13.40
C GLU A 113 -2.54 -11.94 13.97
N ARG A 114 -1.30 -11.83 13.50
CA ARG A 114 -0.32 -10.87 14.00
C ARG A 114 -0.61 -9.43 13.57
N GLN A 115 -1.09 -9.21 12.35
CA GLN A 115 -1.55 -7.89 11.90
C GLN A 115 -2.76 -7.40 12.71
N SER A 116 -3.62 -8.33 13.12
CA SER A 116 -4.85 -8.04 13.86
C SER A 116 -4.64 -7.86 15.37
N ALA A 117 -3.42 -8.10 15.88
CA ALA A 117 -3.12 -7.96 17.29
C ALA A 117 -3.20 -6.48 17.71
N PRO A 118 -3.64 -6.13 18.92
CA PRO A 118 -3.85 -4.75 19.32
C PRO A 118 -2.55 -4.02 19.67
N GLY A 119 -2.50 -2.70 19.41
CA GLY A 119 -1.44 -1.82 19.89
C GLY A 119 -0.04 -2.29 19.50
N ARG A 120 0.85 -2.43 20.49
CA ARG A 120 2.26 -2.85 20.28
C ARG A 120 2.44 -4.35 20.10
N ASP A 121 1.38 -5.14 20.27
CA ASP A 121 1.42 -6.58 19.98
C ASP A 121 1.25 -6.83 18.47
N SER A 122 0.79 -5.82 17.71
CA SER A 122 0.81 -5.85 16.25
C SER A 122 2.22 -5.83 15.69
N VAL A 123 2.36 -6.34 14.48
CA VAL A 123 3.61 -6.31 13.74
C VAL A 123 4.05 -4.87 13.42
N PRO A 124 5.35 -4.54 13.52
CA PRO A 124 5.83 -3.18 13.24
C PRO A 124 5.57 -2.71 11.81
N MET A 125 5.71 -3.61 10.83
CA MET A 125 5.39 -3.33 9.43
C MET A 125 4.96 -4.62 8.74
N SER A 126 3.96 -4.52 7.86
CA SER A 126 3.56 -5.62 7.00
C SER A 126 3.14 -5.13 5.62
N LEU A 127 3.18 -6.04 4.64
CA LEU A 127 2.59 -5.77 3.34
C LEU A 127 1.09 -6.06 3.36
N PHE A 128 0.36 -5.18 2.70
CA PHE A 128 -1.07 -5.29 2.50
C PHE A 128 -1.39 -4.95 1.05
N PHE A 129 -2.31 -5.69 0.44
CA PHE A 129 -2.88 -5.38 -0.85
C PHE A 129 -4.39 -5.54 -0.81
N TRP A 130 -5.10 -4.75 -1.61
CA TRP A 130 -6.55 -4.80 -1.76
C TRP A 130 -6.90 -4.95 -3.25
N LEU A 131 -8.08 -5.49 -3.54
CA LEU A 131 -8.48 -5.91 -4.90
C LEU A 131 -9.74 -5.21 -5.42
N TRP A 132 -10.35 -4.32 -4.63
CA TRP A 132 -11.65 -3.74 -4.95
C TRP A 132 -11.58 -2.69 -6.06
N PRO A 133 -12.66 -2.50 -6.83
CA PRO A 133 -12.64 -1.60 -7.98
C PRO A 133 -12.95 -0.14 -7.65
N ILE A 134 -13.50 0.13 -6.46
CA ILE A 134 -13.75 1.48 -5.95
C ILE A 134 -12.86 1.64 -4.71
N PRO A 135 -11.68 2.27 -4.83
CA PRO A 135 -10.70 2.36 -3.76
C PRO A 135 -11.27 3.00 -2.49
N ILE A 136 -11.94 4.15 -2.63
CA ILE A 136 -12.42 4.92 -1.48
C ILE A 136 -13.43 4.16 -0.61
N ASP A 137 -14.31 3.35 -1.21
CA ASP A 137 -15.30 2.55 -0.48
C ASP A 137 -14.66 1.54 0.47
N VAL A 138 -13.42 1.15 0.17
CA VAL A 138 -12.70 0.11 0.90
C VAL A 138 -11.60 0.69 1.77
N LEU A 139 -10.87 1.69 1.27
CA LEU A 139 -9.77 2.32 2.01
C LEU A 139 -10.25 3.16 3.20
N THR A 140 -11.50 3.61 3.20
CA THR A 140 -12.14 4.19 4.40
C THR A 140 -12.17 3.21 5.58
N LEU A 141 -12.25 1.90 5.31
CA LEU A 141 -12.19 0.85 6.35
C LEU A 141 -10.75 0.61 6.81
N PHE A 142 -9.80 0.58 5.88
CA PHE A 142 -8.41 0.24 6.16
C PHE A 142 -7.60 1.39 6.78
N ALA A 143 -8.05 2.65 6.66
CA ALA A 143 -7.36 3.80 7.23
C ALA A 143 -8.20 4.62 8.23
N GLY A 144 -9.50 4.36 8.35
CA GLY A 144 -10.32 5.04 9.36
C GLY A 144 -9.95 4.60 10.77
N SER A 145 -9.78 5.55 11.68
CA SER A 145 -9.36 5.27 13.07
C SER A 145 -10.40 4.44 13.84
N ALA A 146 -11.68 4.54 13.45
CA ALA A 146 -12.79 3.78 14.03
C ALA A 146 -12.69 2.25 13.79
N PHE A 147 -11.82 1.83 12.88
CA PHE A 147 -11.66 0.44 12.46
C PHE A 147 -10.37 -0.19 12.98
N ILE A 148 -9.71 0.41 13.98
CA ILE A 148 -8.60 -0.18 14.69
C ILE A 148 -9.13 -1.23 15.69
N PRO A 149 -8.50 -2.41 15.85
CA PRO A 149 -7.29 -2.87 15.16
C PRO A 149 -7.54 -3.50 13.79
N VAL A 150 -8.80 -3.86 13.48
CA VAL A 150 -9.18 -4.54 12.24
C VAL A 150 -10.46 -3.92 11.70
N PRO A 151 -10.54 -3.60 10.40
CA PRO A 151 -9.51 -3.80 9.37
C PRO A 151 -8.39 -2.77 9.27
N ASN A 152 -8.33 -1.72 10.09
CA ASN A 152 -7.21 -0.77 10.01
C ASN A 152 -5.96 -1.33 10.69
N PHE A 153 -5.12 -2.05 9.92
CA PHE A 153 -3.92 -2.73 10.39
C PHE A 153 -2.72 -1.81 10.64
N SER A 154 -2.71 -0.57 10.10
CA SER A 154 -1.63 0.37 10.39
C SER A 154 -1.73 0.98 11.79
N HIS A 155 -2.92 0.92 12.40
CA HIS A 155 -3.25 1.56 13.67
C HIS A 155 -3.02 3.08 13.67
N ALA A 156 -2.85 3.69 12.50
CA ALA A 156 -2.68 5.12 12.37
C ALA A 156 -3.99 5.83 12.76
N VAL A 157 -3.86 6.93 13.51
CA VAL A 157 -4.98 7.78 13.94
C VAL A 157 -4.78 9.14 13.32
N GLU A 158 -5.36 9.35 12.16
CA GLU A 158 -5.14 10.55 11.34
C GLU A 158 -6.42 11.39 11.19
N PRO A 159 -6.57 12.48 11.96
CA PRO A 159 -7.81 13.26 12.00
C PRO A 159 -8.24 13.83 10.64
N ARG A 160 -7.28 14.15 9.76
CA ARG A 160 -7.55 14.63 8.40
C ARG A 160 -8.16 13.54 7.53
N ILE A 161 -7.64 12.31 7.64
CA ILE A 161 -8.18 11.14 6.96
C ILE A 161 -9.59 10.85 7.49
N ASP A 162 -9.79 10.81 8.81
CA ASP A 162 -11.11 10.58 9.40
C ASP A 162 -12.14 11.64 8.97
N THR A 163 -11.73 12.91 8.91
CA THR A 163 -12.59 14.01 8.45
C THR A 163 -12.94 13.84 6.96
N ALA A 164 -11.97 13.49 6.11
CA ALA A 164 -12.20 13.26 4.69
C ALA A 164 -13.15 12.07 4.46
N ILE A 165 -13.01 10.99 5.23
CA ILE A 165 -13.93 9.84 5.22
C ILE A 165 -15.36 10.29 5.57
N GLN A 166 -15.53 11.09 6.63
CA GLN A 166 -16.85 11.60 7.02
C GLN A 166 -17.46 12.50 5.95
N ASN A 167 -16.66 13.37 5.34
CA ASN A 167 -17.13 14.24 4.26
C ASN A 167 -17.54 13.44 3.03
N TRP A 168 -16.78 12.40 2.67
CA TRP A 168 -17.13 11.49 1.57
C TRP A 168 -18.48 10.82 1.82
N GLN A 169 -18.68 10.24 3.01
CA GLN A 169 -19.91 9.52 3.39
C GLN A 169 -21.15 10.42 3.48
N ASN A 170 -20.97 11.71 3.76
CA ASN A 170 -22.05 12.69 3.88
C ASN A 170 -22.23 13.56 2.62
N SER A 171 -21.44 13.33 1.57
CA SER A 171 -21.53 14.09 0.32
C SER A 171 -22.89 13.89 -0.35
N ALA A 172 -23.47 14.99 -0.85
CA ALA A 172 -24.74 15.00 -1.56
C ALA A 172 -24.57 15.22 -3.07
N THR A 173 -23.38 15.67 -3.51
CA THR A 173 -23.07 15.95 -4.90
C THR A 173 -21.76 15.28 -5.36
N PRO A 174 -21.59 15.03 -6.67
CA PRO A 174 -20.32 14.56 -7.22
C PRO A 174 -19.13 15.48 -6.90
N GLU A 175 -19.36 16.80 -6.85
CA GLU A 175 -18.31 17.78 -6.54
C GLU A 175 -17.86 17.69 -5.08
N GLU A 176 -18.80 17.53 -4.15
CA GLU A 176 -18.48 17.30 -2.72
C GLU A 176 -17.75 15.97 -2.52
N ALA A 177 -18.20 14.91 -3.21
CA ALA A 177 -17.56 13.61 -3.19
C ALA A 177 -16.12 13.69 -3.73
N GLN A 178 -15.91 14.37 -4.85
CA GLN A 178 -14.57 14.59 -5.43
C GLN A 178 -13.66 15.35 -4.45
N ALA A 179 -14.14 16.44 -3.85
CA ALA A 179 -13.35 17.22 -2.90
C ALA A 179 -12.95 16.40 -1.67
N ALA A 180 -13.86 15.58 -1.13
CA ALA A 180 -13.55 14.69 -0.02
C ALA A 180 -12.54 13.59 -0.41
N ALA A 181 -12.67 13.02 -1.61
CA ALA A 181 -11.74 12.03 -2.14
C ALA A 181 -10.34 12.61 -2.38
N SER A 182 -10.25 13.85 -2.85
CA SER A 182 -8.99 14.59 -2.99
C SER A 182 -8.32 14.82 -1.64
N GLU A 183 -9.05 15.34 -0.63
CA GLU A 183 -8.48 15.54 0.72
C GLU A 183 -8.02 14.21 1.34
N PHE A 184 -8.78 13.13 1.16
CA PHE A 184 -8.37 11.80 1.61
C PHE A 184 -7.04 11.36 1.00
N GLN A 185 -6.88 11.51 -0.31
CA GLN A 185 -5.67 11.14 -1.05
C GLN A 185 -4.45 11.98 -0.62
N LEU A 186 -4.62 13.29 -0.46
CA LEU A 186 -3.56 14.19 0.00
C LEU A 186 -3.14 13.90 1.43
N ALA A 187 -4.10 13.77 2.35
CA ALA A 187 -3.81 13.42 3.74
C ALA A 187 -3.11 12.05 3.84
N TRP A 188 -3.54 11.06 3.05
CA TRP A 188 -2.85 9.77 2.98
C TRP A 188 -1.40 9.90 2.50
N ALA A 189 -1.16 10.68 1.46
CA ALA A 189 0.16 10.87 0.88
C ALA A 189 1.10 11.67 1.82
N GLU A 190 0.55 12.56 2.65
CA GLU A 190 1.34 13.36 3.61
C GLU A 190 1.60 12.61 4.92
N GLU A 191 0.57 12.00 5.52
CA GLU A 191 0.68 11.34 6.83
C GLU A 191 1.17 9.89 6.73
N LEU A 192 1.11 9.28 5.54
CA LEU A 192 1.62 7.94 5.23
C LEU A 192 1.14 6.84 6.21
N PRO A 193 -0.18 6.71 6.49
CA PRO A 193 -0.68 5.58 7.29
C PRO A 193 -0.36 4.23 6.63
N TYR A 194 -0.21 4.23 5.31
CA TYR A 194 0.39 3.16 4.52
C TYR A 194 1.31 3.78 3.48
N LEU A 195 2.41 3.09 3.18
CA LEU A 195 3.26 3.43 2.05
C LEU A 195 2.66 2.81 0.79
N SER A 196 2.06 3.63 -0.08
CA SER A 196 1.67 3.19 -1.43
C SER A 196 2.92 2.76 -2.20
N LEU A 197 2.85 1.63 -2.90
CA LEU A 197 3.97 1.04 -3.64
C LEU A 197 3.68 0.98 -5.14
N MET A 198 2.74 0.12 -5.53
CA MET A 198 2.43 -0.16 -6.92
C MET A 198 1.05 -0.79 -7.07
N ASN A 199 0.47 -0.64 -8.26
CA ASN A 199 -0.69 -1.38 -8.71
C ASN A 199 -0.26 -2.45 -9.72
N GLN A 200 -0.77 -3.66 -9.55
CA GLN A 200 -0.59 -4.76 -10.50
C GLN A 200 -1.81 -4.88 -11.42
N ASN A 201 -1.58 -5.16 -12.71
CA ASN A 201 -2.68 -5.45 -13.62
C ASN A 201 -3.22 -6.85 -13.36
N ALA A 202 -4.54 -6.97 -13.20
CA ALA A 202 -5.21 -8.26 -13.18
C ALA A 202 -5.10 -8.94 -14.56
N THR A 203 -4.35 -10.04 -14.62
CA THR A 203 -4.15 -10.79 -15.86
C THR A 203 -4.95 -12.08 -15.81
N PHE A 204 -5.91 -12.22 -16.73
CA PHE A 204 -6.73 -13.41 -16.86
C PHE A 204 -6.36 -14.18 -18.13
N VAL A 205 -6.24 -15.49 -18.01
CA VAL A 205 -5.94 -16.39 -19.14
C VAL A 205 -7.08 -17.39 -19.26
N LYS A 206 -7.63 -17.53 -20.47
CA LYS A 206 -8.62 -18.57 -20.79
C LYS A 206 -8.20 -19.39 -22.00
N ASN A 207 -8.65 -20.63 -22.06
CA ASN A 207 -8.54 -21.44 -23.27
C ASN A 207 -9.45 -20.87 -24.37
N ASN A 208 -9.03 -20.93 -25.64
CA ASN A 208 -9.81 -20.39 -26.75
C ASN A 208 -11.18 -21.05 -26.94
N ARG A 209 -11.35 -22.28 -26.45
CA ARG A 209 -12.64 -22.99 -26.44
C ARG A 209 -13.61 -22.47 -25.38
N VAL A 210 -13.17 -21.61 -24.46
CA VAL A 210 -14.02 -21.04 -23.41
C VAL A 210 -14.71 -19.80 -23.95
N HIS A 211 -16.03 -19.86 -24.02
CA HIS A 211 -16.89 -18.78 -24.48
C HIS A 211 -17.81 -18.30 -23.35
N GLY A 212 -18.41 -17.12 -23.53
CA GLY A 212 -19.29 -16.49 -22.53
C GLY A 212 -18.59 -15.98 -21.27
N TRP A 213 -17.29 -16.27 -21.10
CA TRP A 213 -16.48 -15.72 -20.03
C TRP A 213 -16.17 -14.24 -20.27
N ALA A 214 -16.56 -13.40 -19.32
CA ALA A 214 -16.28 -11.98 -19.30
C ALA A 214 -15.71 -11.57 -17.93
N PRO A 215 -14.50 -11.00 -17.86
CA PRO A 215 -14.04 -10.34 -16.66
C PRO A 215 -14.87 -9.06 -16.50
N TYR A 216 -15.24 -8.73 -15.27
CA TYR A 216 -16.02 -7.54 -15.00
C TYR A 216 -15.24 -6.64 -14.05
N VAL A 217 -14.89 -5.44 -14.50
CA VAL A 217 -14.06 -4.50 -13.73
C VAL A 217 -14.66 -4.12 -12.38
N TRP A 218 -15.98 -4.24 -12.20
CA TRP A 218 -16.64 -3.93 -10.93
C TRP A 218 -16.86 -5.14 -10.01
N ASN A 219 -16.35 -6.33 -10.38
CA ASN A 219 -16.43 -7.51 -9.55
C ASN A 219 -15.06 -8.17 -9.44
N LEU A 220 -14.72 -8.64 -8.24
CA LEU A 220 -13.49 -9.39 -7.99
C LEU A 220 -13.41 -10.67 -8.84
N TYR A 221 -14.57 -11.19 -9.24
CA TYR A 221 -14.68 -12.44 -9.97
C TYR A 221 -15.35 -12.25 -11.34
N PRO A 222 -14.89 -12.99 -12.37
CA PRO A 222 -15.58 -13.04 -13.66
C PRO A 222 -17.02 -13.53 -13.53
N LEU A 223 -17.84 -13.17 -14.52
CA LEU A 223 -19.19 -13.72 -14.64
C LEU A 223 -19.13 -15.13 -15.24
N TYR A 224 -19.71 -16.10 -14.53
CA TYR A 224 -19.68 -17.51 -14.94
C TYR A 224 -21.01 -18.05 -15.49
N ASN A 225 -22.09 -17.27 -15.42
CA ASN A 225 -23.44 -17.74 -15.71
C ASN A 225 -23.64 -18.22 -17.15
N ASP A 226 -22.92 -17.61 -18.10
CA ASP A 226 -23.05 -17.91 -19.53
C ASP A 226 -21.83 -18.65 -20.11
N VAL A 227 -20.96 -19.19 -19.24
CA VAL A 227 -19.70 -19.81 -19.66
C VAL A 227 -19.93 -21.21 -20.22
N TRP A 228 -19.37 -21.49 -21.40
CA TRP A 228 -19.39 -22.81 -22.02
C TRP A 228 -18.05 -23.14 -22.71
N ILE A 229 -17.84 -24.43 -22.97
CA ILE A 229 -16.62 -24.96 -23.61
C ILE A 229 -17.00 -25.60 -24.95
N GLU A 230 -16.39 -25.14 -26.04
CA GLU A 230 -16.47 -25.78 -27.36
C GLU A 230 -15.82 -27.16 -27.31
N ALA A 231 -16.52 -28.17 -27.84
CA ALA A 231 -16.09 -29.57 -27.82
C ALA A 231 -14.81 -29.78 -28.62
#